data_AF-A0A1F5A2M7-F1
#
_entry.id   AF-A0A1F5A2M7-F1
#
_cell.length_a   1.000
_cell.length_b   1.000
_cell.length_c   1.000
_cell.angle_alpha   90.00
_cell.angle_beta   90.00
_cell.angle_gamma   90.00
#
_symmetry.space_group_name_H-M   'P 1'
#
loop_
_entity.id
_entity.type
_entity.pdbx_description
1 polymer ?
#
loop_
_entity_poly.entity_id
_entity_poly.type
_entity_poly.pdbx_seq_one_letter_code
_entity_poly.pdbx_strand_id
1 'polypeptide(L)'
;MIVMLRRHTWLFIVLILALITRGYQLQARFLYSHDNDLASWIVKDIVVDRHLRLIGQLTSSPGIFIGPLFYYLLIPFYLAARMDPVGSLAFSLLVGLATVTSIYWVLNMLFRRPTGSIAALLYSVSFAVSQSEREVVPTTPVFFWSVWFFYAVSRLYSGHKSALYILAVLFALVWHLNLALILLVPVIFPGIFIHRRSYRIRDLILSLVVFVILSAPLLLFEYRHGFIQSRSLVSSLATIGTKSGKVTQKFSRVALYAARNSTAIFFPRADGASLSVYLLPALCLIVIALLALKKVIPSFTPLIIFAWISLYLLFFAAHPIILSEYYLNGLNILWITSVALFLSFLSRLPKTRLLTAIILGLYLGYHLNVFLTSPINKSGYLEKKALVQAIALDSRLHGYPCVAVSYMTNPGYELGYRYFFYLAGLHVNQPKSGSPVYTVVFPHPRANRLDNTFGALGLIMPDYSKYSASEVKTSCSGDNANLTDPMFGFTK
;
A
#
# COMPACT_ATOMS: atom_id res chain seq x y z
N MET A 1 -10.70 18.67 -32.83
CA MET A 1 -11.34 19.28 -31.63
C MET A 1 -12.29 18.33 -30.90
N ILE A 2 -13.34 17.78 -31.52
CA ILE A 2 -14.37 16.93 -30.87
C ILE A 2 -13.80 15.64 -30.23
N VAL A 3 -12.86 14.95 -30.89
CA VAL A 3 -12.24 13.72 -30.34
C VAL A 3 -11.37 14.01 -29.11
N MET A 4 -10.70 15.16 -29.10
CA MET A 4 -9.87 15.60 -27.98
C MET A 4 -10.77 15.99 -26.80
N LEU A 5 -11.83 16.76 -27.06
CA LEU A 5 -12.85 17.11 -26.06
C LEU A 5 -13.46 15.86 -25.41
N ARG A 6 -13.91 14.88 -26.21
CA ARG A 6 -14.46 13.61 -25.72
C ARG A 6 -13.48 12.79 -24.87
N ARG A 7 -12.19 12.79 -25.23
CA ARG A 7 -11.15 12.10 -24.44
C ARG A 7 -10.98 12.74 -23.06
N HIS A 8 -10.93 14.07 -23.01
CA HIS A 8 -10.84 14.81 -21.75
C HIS A 8 -12.10 14.64 -20.90
N THR A 9 -13.29 14.65 -21.50
CA THR A 9 -14.56 14.39 -20.78
C THR A 9 -14.59 13.00 -20.16
N TRP A 10 -14.15 11.94 -20.87
CA TRP A 10 -14.12 10.60 -20.30
C TRP A 10 -13.17 10.48 -19.11
N LEU A 11 -11.95 11.02 -19.24
CA LEU A 11 -11.00 11.02 -18.13
C LEU A 11 -11.59 11.74 -16.92
N PHE A 12 -12.26 12.89 -17.12
CA PHE A 12 -12.91 13.63 -16.06
C PHE A 12 -13.99 12.80 -15.34
N ILE A 13 -14.87 12.11 -16.08
CA ILE A 13 -15.89 11.21 -15.49
C ILE A 13 -15.23 10.11 -14.64
N VAL A 14 -14.19 9.48 -15.18
CA VAL A 14 -13.48 8.40 -14.47
C VAL A 14 -12.77 8.93 -13.21
N LEU A 15 -12.23 10.14 -13.24
CA LEU A 15 -11.63 10.79 -12.07
C LEU A 15 -12.69 11.13 -11.00
N ILE A 16 -13.88 11.59 -11.40
CA ILE A 16 -14.99 11.79 -10.47
C ILE A 16 -15.38 10.47 -9.82
N LEU A 17 -15.53 9.40 -10.61
CA LEU A 17 -15.82 8.06 -10.07
C LEU A 17 -14.73 7.61 -9.10
N ALA A 18 -13.46 7.79 -9.45
CA ALA A 18 -12.33 7.45 -8.58
C ALA A 18 -12.35 8.23 -7.26
N LEU A 19 -12.69 9.52 -7.31
CA LEU A 19 -12.82 10.37 -6.13
C LEU A 19 -13.99 9.92 -5.26
N ILE A 20 -15.14 9.59 -5.85
CA ILE A 20 -16.31 9.09 -5.11
C ILE A 20 -15.98 7.76 -4.44
N THR A 21 -15.44 6.77 -5.16
CA THR A 21 -15.19 5.43 -4.62
C THR A 21 -14.11 5.40 -3.54
N ARG A 22 -13.14 6.33 -3.58
CA ARG A 22 -12.11 6.45 -2.54
C ARG A 22 -12.52 7.40 -1.41
N GLY A 23 -13.30 8.44 -1.70
CA GLY A 23 -13.80 9.42 -0.73
C GLY A 23 -15.03 8.98 0.05
N TYR A 24 -15.76 7.96 -0.43
CA TYR A 24 -16.95 7.45 0.27
C TYR A 24 -16.59 6.95 1.68
N GLN A 25 -17.22 7.53 2.70
CA GLN A 25 -16.99 7.21 4.12
C GLN A 25 -15.49 7.23 4.50
N LEU A 26 -14.76 8.23 4.01
CA LEU A 26 -13.29 8.28 4.06
C LEU A 26 -12.72 8.05 5.47
N GLN A 27 -13.18 8.80 6.48
CA GLN A 27 -12.69 8.67 7.86
C GLN A 27 -13.19 7.38 8.54
N ALA A 28 -14.46 7.02 8.35
CA ALA A 28 -15.03 5.82 8.97
C ALA A 28 -14.38 4.53 8.46
N ARG A 29 -13.88 4.52 7.22
CA ARG A 29 -13.15 3.40 6.62
C ARG A 29 -11.63 3.50 6.78
N PHE A 30 -11.13 4.52 7.49
CA PHE A 30 -9.72 4.62 7.80
C PHE A 30 -9.40 3.71 8.99
N LEU A 31 -8.77 2.56 8.73
CA LEU A 31 -8.51 1.55 9.76
C LEU A 31 -7.51 2.02 10.85
N TYR A 32 -6.62 2.97 10.53
CA TYR A 32 -5.58 3.49 11.42
C TYR A 32 -4.92 2.39 12.28
N SER A 33 -4.11 1.57 11.62
CA SER A 33 -3.42 0.43 12.25
C SER A 33 -2.01 0.83 12.72
N HIS A 34 -1.19 -0.16 13.06
CA HIS A 34 0.20 0.03 13.48
C HIS A 34 1.01 0.88 12.49
N ASP A 35 0.93 0.60 11.19
CA ASP A 35 1.72 1.31 10.18
C ASP A 35 1.32 2.79 10.08
N ASN A 36 0.04 3.12 10.28
CA ASN A 36 -0.41 4.51 10.28
C ASN A 36 0.08 5.25 11.52
N ASP A 37 0.06 4.61 12.68
CA ASP A 37 0.61 5.14 13.93
C ASP A 37 2.11 5.37 13.81
N LEU A 38 2.82 4.39 13.24
CA LEU A 38 4.25 4.49 12.97
C LEU A 38 4.58 5.63 12.00
N ALA A 39 3.79 5.79 10.93
CA ALA A 39 3.94 6.91 10.01
C ALA A 39 3.74 8.26 10.71
N SER A 40 2.75 8.36 11.62
CA SER A 40 2.54 9.56 12.42
C SER A 40 3.74 9.89 13.31
N TRP A 41 4.33 8.88 13.95
CA TRP A 41 5.53 9.05 14.77
C TRP A 41 6.75 9.48 13.96
N ILE A 42 6.95 8.91 12.77
CA ILE A 42 8.02 9.31 11.86
C ILE A 42 7.82 10.76 11.39
N VAL A 43 6.59 11.16 11.07
CA VAL A 43 6.27 12.55 10.69
C VAL A 43 6.52 13.51 11.86
N LYS A 44 6.12 13.15 13.09
CA LYS A 44 6.44 13.94 14.30
C LYS A 44 7.95 14.10 14.48
N ASP A 45 8.70 13.01 14.36
CA ASP A 45 10.16 13.02 14.54
C ASP A 45 10.84 13.97 13.53
N ILE A 46 10.37 13.99 12.28
CA ILE A 46 10.87 14.91 11.26
C ILE A 46 10.47 16.36 11.55
N VAL A 47 9.18 16.61 11.83
CA VAL A 47 8.60 17.96 11.90
C VAL A 47 8.85 18.63 13.25
N VAL A 48 8.57 17.91 14.33
CA VAL A 48 8.61 18.40 15.72
C VAL A 48 10.00 18.23 16.30
N ASP A 49 10.56 17.02 16.19
CA ASP A 49 11.88 16.71 16.79
C ASP A 49 13.04 17.16 15.89
N ARG A 50 12.73 17.70 14.70
CA ARG A 50 13.68 18.24 13.72
C ARG A 50 14.73 17.22 13.26
N HIS A 51 14.39 15.95 13.29
CA HIS A 51 15.29 14.88 12.88
C HIS A 51 15.15 14.56 11.38
N LEU A 52 16.19 14.89 10.61
CA LEU A 52 16.27 14.53 9.19
C LEU A 52 16.57 13.04 9.01
N ARG A 53 15.53 12.29 8.72
CA ARG A 53 15.60 10.84 8.51
C ARG A 53 16.14 10.45 7.13
N LEU A 54 17.06 9.49 7.12
CA LEU A 54 17.56 8.81 5.92
C LEU A 54 16.85 7.48 5.64
N ILE A 55 16.10 6.96 6.63
CA ILE A 55 15.32 5.74 6.57
C ILE A 55 13.94 5.95 7.20
N GLY A 56 12.99 5.13 6.79
CA GLY A 56 11.65 5.01 7.34
C GLY A 56 11.51 3.79 8.25
N GLN A 57 10.36 3.12 8.17
CA GLN A 57 10.07 1.96 9.01
C GLN A 57 10.98 0.75 8.72
N LEU A 58 11.26 -0.04 9.75
CA LEU A 58 11.82 -1.38 9.62
C LEU A 58 10.79 -2.33 8.98
N THR A 59 11.23 -3.18 8.05
CA THR A 59 10.39 -4.21 7.44
C THR A 59 10.29 -5.46 8.34
N SER A 60 9.50 -6.45 7.94
CA SER A 60 9.48 -7.76 8.60
C SER A 60 10.81 -8.51 8.55
N SER A 61 11.78 -8.03 7.75
CA SER A 61 13.13 -8.58 7.67
C SER A 61 14.11 -7.72 8.49
N PRO A 62 14.77 -8.27 9.52
CA PRO A 62 15.70 -7.52 10.35
C PRO A 62 16.82 -6.81 9.56
N GLY A 63 17.08 -5.55 9.91
CA GLY A 63 18.08 -4.70 9.25
C GLY A 63 17.69 -4.20 7.85
N ILE A 64 16.48 -4.49 7.37
CA ILE A 64 15.96 -3.96 6.10
C ILE A 64 14.90 -2.90 6.40
N PHE A 65 15.17 -1.66 5.99
CA PHE A 65 14.32 -0.49 6.19
C PHE A 65 13.69 0.00 4.88
N ILE A 66 12.48 0.53 4.95
CA ILE A 66 11.90 1.30 3.84
C ILE A 66 12.52 2.69 3.81
N GLY A 67 12.65 3.29 2.63
CA GLY A 67 13.17 4.65 2.51
C GLY A 67 12.25 5.75 3.02
N PRO A 68 12.78 6.96 3.25
CA PRO A 68 12.08 7.98 4.00
C PRO A 68 11.11 8.83 3.15
N LEU A 69 11.21 8.76 1.81
CA LEU A 69 10.44 9.58 0.87
C LEU A 69 8.93 9.56 1.14
N PHE A 70 8.36 8.38 1.39
CA PHE A 70 6.93 8.25 1.71
C PHE A 70 6.52 9.15 2.87
N TYR A 71 7.29 9.17 3.96
CA TYR A 71 6.97 9.96 5.15
C TYR A 71 7.16 11.45 4.92
N TYR A 72 8.18 11.85 4.15
CA TYR A 72 8.34 13.25 3.74
C TYR A 72 7.15 13.74 2.90
N LEU A 73 6.62 12.89 2.01
CA LEU A 73 5.44 13.21 1.21
C LEU A 73 4.16 13.35 2.04
N LEU A 74 4.10 12.74 3.24
CA LEU A 74 2.97 12.90 4.15
C LEU A 74 2.97 14.25 4.90
N ILE A 75 4.13 14.85 5.12
CA ILE A 75 4.29 16.09 5.92
C ILE A 75 3.29 17.21 5.56
N PRO A 76 3.16 17.66 4.29
CA PRO A 76 2.25 18.76 3.98
C PRO A 76 0.80 18.47 4.37
N PHE A 77 0.38 17.21 4.31
CA PHE A 77 -0.99 16.81 4.66
C PHE A 77 -1.19 16.72 6.18
N TYR A 78 -0.19 16.24 6.92
CA TYR A 78 -0.21 16.31 8.39
C TYR A 78 -0.26 17.76 8.86
N LEU A 79 0.57 18.65 8.30
CA LEU A 79 0.57 20.06 8.65
C LEU A 79 -0.81 20.71 8.37
N ALA A 80 -1.40 20.43 7.20
CA ALA A 80 -2.74 20.92 6.86
C ALA A 80 -3.83 20.41 7.83
N ALA A 81 -3.65 19.20 8.36
CA ALA A 81 -4.54 18.60 9.35
C ALA A 81 -4.13 18.86 10.81
N ARG A 82 -3.24 19.84 11.07
CA ARG A 82 -2.73 20.17 12.43
C ARG A 82 -2.11 18.96 13.14
N MET A 83 -1.27 18.23 12.42
CA MET A 83 -0.60 16.99 12.83
C MET A 83 -1.55 15.80 13.10
N ASP A 84 -2.83 15.90 12.76
CA ASP A 84 -3.76 14.78 12.84
C ASP A 84 -3.55 13.81 11.66
N PRO A 85 -3.47 12.49 11.91
CA PRO A 85 -3.17 11.53 10.84
C PRO A 85 -4.27 11.39 9.81
N VAL A 86 -5.48 11.93 10.05
CA VAL A 86 -6.52 12.02 9.01
C VAL A 86 -6.04 12.74 7.75
N GLY A 87 -5.07 13.65 7.88
CA GLY A 87 -4.45 14.34 6.75
C GLY A 87 -3.84 13.36 5.75
N SER A 88 -3.28 12.23 6.19
CA SER A 88 -2.61 11.25 5.34
C SER A 88 -3.54 10.66 4.26
N LEU A 89 -4.85 10.67 4.47
CA LEU A 89 -5.85 10.20 3.51
C LEU A 89 -5.84 11.04 2.22
N ALA A 90 -5.53 12.33 2.30
CA ALA A 90 -5.42 13.19 1.13
C ALA A 90 -4.25 12.78 0.21
N PHE A 91 -3.13 12.35 0.78
CA PHE A 91 -2.01 11.80 0.01
C PHE A 91 -2.44 10.56 -0.79
N SER A 92 -3.08 9.60 -0.13
CA SER A 92 -3.58 8.38 -0.78
C SER A 92 -4.56 8.71 -1.92
N LEU A 93 -5.50 9.65 -1.70
CA LEU A 93 -6.43 10.10 -2.74
C LEU A 93 -5.69 10.66 -3.96
N LEU A 94 -4.69 11.52 -3.74
CA LEU A 94 -3.90 12.11 -4.83
C LEU A 94 -3.11 11.06 -5.61
N VAL A 95 -2.48 10.11 -4.92
CA VAL A 95 -1.78 8.98 -5.56
C VAL A 95 -2.75 8.12 -6.37
N GLY A 96 -3.96 7.85 -5.84
CA GLY A 96 -4.99 7.10 -6.55
C GLY A 96 -5.45 7.82 -7.83
N LEU A 97 -5.72 9.12 -7.76
CA LEU A 97 -6.08 9.93 -8.94
C LEU A 97 -4.94 9.99 -9.97
N ALA A 98 -3.70 10.19 -9.51
CA ALA A 98 -2.53 10.16 -10.38
C ALA A 98 -2.36 8.80 -11.06
N THR A 99 -2.68 7.70 -10.36
CA THR A 99 -2.65 6.34 -10.91
C THR A 99 -3.73 6.16 -11.99
N VAL A 100 -4.96 6.59 -11.74
CA VAL A 100 -6.05 6.56 -12.73
C VAL A 100 -5.67 7.32 -14.01
N THR A 101 -5.13 8.54 -13.87
CA THR A 101 -4.64 9.34 -15.00
C THR A 101 -3.50 8.64 -15.74
N SER A 102 -2.57 8.03 -15.00
CA SER A 102 -1.44 7.29 -15.58
C SER A 102 -1.91 6.08 -16.37
N ILE A 103 -2.82 5.27 -15.81
CA ILE A 103 -3.41 4.10 -16.50
C ILE A 103 -4.13 4.53 -17.77
N TYR A 104 -4.95 5.59 -17.69
CA TYR A 104 -5.64 6.14 -18.85
C TYR A 104 -4.67 6.52 -19.96
N TRP A 105 -3.63 7.30 -19.62
CA TRP A 105 -2.69 7.84 -20.60
C TRP A 105 -1.77 6.74 -21.16
N VAL A 106 -1.11 5.97 -20.30
CA VAL A 106 -0.13 4.94 -20.66
C VAL A 106 -0.76 3.91 -21.58
N LEU A 107 -1.89 3.32 -21.20
CA LEU A 107 -2.44 2.20 -21.97
C LEU A 107 -3.11 2.65 -23.28
N ASN A 108 -3.68 3.86 -23.32
CA ASN A 108 -4.15 4.44 -24.58
C ASN A 108 -2.97 4.74 -25.53
N MET A 109 -1.84 5.20 -25.00
CA MET A 109 -0.62 5.45 -25.78
C MET A 109 -0.01 4.15 -26.33
N LEU A 110 0.13 3.13 -25.50
CA LEU A 110 0.78 1.86 -25.89
C LEU A 110 -0.05 1.07 -26.92
N PHE A 111 -1.37 1.01 -26.75
CA PHE A 111 -2.22 0.11 -27.55
C PHE A 111 -3.09 0.83 -28.59
N ARG A 112 -2.96 2.16 -28.72
CA ARG A 112 -3.64 3.04 -29.71
C ARG A 112 -5.16 2.83 -29.78
N ARG A 113 -5.76 2.50 -28.66
CA ARG A 113 -7.15 2.06 -28.51
C ARG A 113 -7.73 2.60 -27.22
N PRO A 114 -9.06 2.56 -27.00
CA PRO A 114 -9.66 2.92 -25.73
C PRO A 114 -9.31 1.95 -24.58
N THR A 115 -8.21 1.18 -24.69
CA THR A 115 -7.71 0.28 -23.66
C THR A 115 -7.45 1.03 -22.36
N GLY A 116 -6.82 2.20 -22.40
CA GLY A 116 -6.62 3.02 -21.21
C GLY A 116 -7.91 3.62 -20.67
N SER A 117 -8.84 4.00 -21.54
CA SER A 117 -10.18 4.45 -21.13
C SER A 117 -10.93 3.37 -20.34
N ILE A 118 -10.90 2.12 -20.82
CA ILE A 118 -11.54 0.97 -20.18
C ILE A 118 -10.80 0.59 -18.90
N ALA A 119 -9.48 0.49 -18.93
CA ALA A 119 -8.65 0.13 -17.78
C ALA A 119 -8.79 1.14 -16.64
N ALA A 120 -8.83 2.45 -16.95
CA ALA A 120 -9.01 3.50 -15.96
C ALA A 120 -10.40 3.39 -15.30
N LEU A 121 -11.46 3.06 -16.03
CA LEU A 121 -12.78 2.79 -15.44
C LEU A 121 -12.72 1.57 -14.51
N LEU A 122 -12.21 0.44 -14.98
CA LEU A 122 -12.07 -0.80 -14.20
C LEU A 122 -11.32 -0.53 -12.88
N TYR A 123 -10.16 0.14 -12.97
CA TYR A 123 -9.35 0.51 -11.81
C TYR A 123 -10.07 1.47 -10.84
N SER A 124 -10.75 2.48 -11.39
CA SER A 124 -11.35 3.55 -10.58
C SER A 124 -12.49 3.04 -9.70
N VAL A 125 -13.27 2.08 -10.20
CA VAL A 125 -14.47 1.59 -9.52
C VAL A 125 -14.25 0.26 -8.81
N SER A 126 -13.10 -0.39 -8.97
CA SER A 126 -12.79 -1.62 -8.24
C SER A 126 -12.77 -1.38 -6.73
N PHE A 127 -13.60 -2.12 -6.00
CA PHE A 127 -13.68 -2.08 -4.54
C PHE A 127 -12.36 -2.48 -3.90
N ALA A 128 -11.77 -3.60 -4.32
CA ALA A 128 -10.51 -4.11 -3.77
C ALA A 128 -9.34 -3.13 -3.97
N VAL A 129 -9.25 -2.51 -5.16
CA VAL A 129 -8.23 -1.48 -5.43
C VAL A 129 -8.42 -0.28 -4.50
N SER A 130 -9.65 0.24 -4.36
CA SER A 130 -9.94 1.36 -3.46
C SER A 130 -9.62 1.04 -2.00
N GLN A 131 -9.94 -0.17 -1.52
CA GLN A 131 -9.59 -0.57 -0.16
C GLN A 131 -8.06 -0.64 0.03
N SER A 132 -7.34 -1.23 -0.91
CA SER A 132 -5.88 -1.31 -0.85
C SER A 132 -5.19 0.05 -0.89
N GLU A 133 -5.72 1.02 -1.62
CA GLU A 133 -5.13 2.37 -1.67
C GLU A 133 -5.47 3.22 -0.43
N ARG A 134 -6.61 2.97 0.23
CA ARG A 134 -6.99 3.66 1.48
C ARG A 134 -6.06 3.33 2.64
N GLU A 135 -5.37 2.20 2.58
CA GLU A 135 -4.26 1.90 3.48
C GLU A 135 -3.10 2.85 3.14
N VAL A 136 -2.90 3.86 3.98
CA VAL A 136 -1.83 4.86 3.79
C VAL A 136 -0.52 4.31 4.33
N VAL A 137 0.20 3.58 3.49
CA VAL A 137 1.44 2.86 3.81
C VAL A 137 2.46 3.04 2.67
N PRO A 138 3.76 2.73 2.87
CA PRO A 138 4.75 2.92 1.80
C PRO A 138 4.43 2.19 0.48
N THR A 139 3.64 1.12 0.53
CA THR A 139 3.21 0.36 -0.64
C THR A 139 2.04 0.99 -1.41
N THR A 140 1.37 2.04 -0.90
CA THR A 140 0.25 2.70 -1.58
C THR A 140 0.55 3.07 -3.05
N PRO A 141 1.74 3.62 -3.40
CA PRO A 141 2.06 3.99 -4.77
C PRO A 141 2.46 2.82 -5.69
N VAL A 142 2.35 1.56 -5.26
CA VAL A 142 2.78 0.39 -6.07
C VAL A 142 2.04 0.30 -7.41
N PHE A 143 0.75 0.62 -7.47
CA PHE A 143 0.01 0.60 -8.74
C PHE A 143 0.47 1.72 -9.69
N PHE A 144 0.71 2.92 -9.15
CA PHE A 144 1.31 4.04 -9.90
C PHE A 144 2.67 3.66 -10.48
N TRP A 145 3.53 3.08 -9.64
CA TRP A 145 4.85 2.59 -10.07
C TRP A 145 4.71 1.52 -11.16
N SER A 146 3.80 0.56 -10.99
CA SER A 146 3.65 -0.59 -11.88
C SER A 146 3.18 -0.20 -13.28
N VAL A 147 2.26 0.77 -13.42
CA VAL A 147 1.83 1.24 -14.74
C VAL A 147 2.96 1.98 -15.48
N TRP A 148 3.75 2.77 -14.77
CA TRP A 148 4.91 3.46 -15.35
C TRP A 148 6.07 2.51 -15.66
N PHE A 149 6.26 1.46 -14.86
CA PHE A 149 7.21 0.41 -15.16
C PHE A 149 6.81 -0.34 -16.43
N PHE A 150 5.54 -0.74 -16.55
CA PHE A 150 5.01 -1.37 -17.77
C PHE A 150 5.20 -0.47 -18.99
N TYR A 151 4.96 0.84 -18.85
CA TYR A 151 5.26 1.83 -19.90
C TYR A 151 6.74 1.84 -20.27
N ALA A 152 7.62 2.03 -19.30
CA ALA A 152 9.04 2.20 -19.54
C ALA A 152 9.66 0.96 -20.18
N VAL A 153 9.32 -0.24 -19.69
CA VAL A 153 9.75 -1.50 -20.32
C VAL A 153 9.18 -1.63 -21.73
N SER A 154 7.91 -1.31 -21.98
CA SER A 154 7.36 -1.36 -23.34
C SER A 154 8.08 -0.40 -24.31
N ARG A 155 8.46 0.79 -23.83
CA ARG A 155 9.24 1.77 -24.61
C ARG A 155 10.69 1.32 -24.83
N LEU A 156 11.29 0.65 -23.86
CA LEU A 156 12.61 0.03 -23.94
C LEU A 156 12.65 -1.05 -25.03
N TYR A 157 11.67 -1.95 -25.04
CA TYR A 157 11.51 -2.98 -26.09
C TYR A 157 11.14 -2.40 -27.46
N SER A 158 10.83 -1.11 -27.51
CA SER A 158 10.63 -0.34 -28.75
C SER A 158 11.82 0.57 -29.08
N GLY A 159 12.97 0.43 -28.39
CA GLY A 159 14.21 1.17 -28.67
C GLY A 159 14.23 2.65 -28.24
N HIS A 160 13.31 3.10 -27.39
CA HIS A 160 13.24 4.51 -27.00
C HIS A 160 14.12 4.80 -25.79
N LYS A 161 15.13 5.67 -25.95
CA LYS A 161 16.05 6.09 -24.88
C LYS A 161 15.37 6.68 -23.64
N SER A 162 14.19 7.30 -23.79
CA SER A 162 13.42 7.85 -22.67
C SER A 162 13.07 6.78 -21.62
N ALA A 163 12.99 5.51 -22.03
CA ALA A 163 12.76 4.40 -21.13
C ALA A 163 13.85 4.27 -20.06
N LEU A 164 15.13 4.49 -20.41
CA LEU A 164 16.25 4.33 -19.48
C LEU A 164 16.15 5.33 -18.33
N TYR A 165 15.80 6.59 -18.62
CA TYR A 165 15.63 7.64 -17.61
C TYR A 165 14.44 7.36 -16.69
N ILE A 166 13.30 6.91 -17.26
CA ILE A 166 12.12 6.56 -16.45
C ILE A 166 12.42 5.34 -15.57
N LEU A 167 13.09 4.32 -16.11
CA LEU A 167 13.51 3.15 -15.35
C LEU A 167 14.45 3.54 -14.21
N ALA A 168 15.43 4.43 -14.43
CA ALA A 168 16.31 4.91 -13.36
C ALA A 168 15.56 5.53 -12.18
N VAL A 169 14.57 6.39 -12.47
CA VAL A 169 13.69 6.96 -11.43
C VAL A 169 12.91 5.86 -10.71
N LEU A 170 12.27 4.96 -11.47
CA LEU A 170 11.48 3.86 -10.90
C LEU A 170 12.34 2.94 -10.02
N PHE A 171 13.58 2.64 -10.40
CA PHE A 171 14.49 1.83 -9.57
C PHE A 171 14.90 2.53 -8.29
N ALA A 172 15.19 3.82 -8.35
CA ALA A 172 15.47 4.59 -7.14
C ALA A 172 14.25 4.61 -6.19
N LEU A 173 13.03 4.50 -6.71
CA LEU A 173 11.81 4.43 -5.88
C LEU A 173 11.56 3.06 -5.25
N VAL A 174 12.18 1.97 -5.72
CA VAL A 174 11.89 0.60 -5.24
C VAL A 174 12.07 0.49 -3.71
N TRP A 175 13.19 1.00 -3.18
CA TRP A 175 13.48 0.93 -1.74
C TRP A 175 12.61 1.87 -0.90
N HIS A 176 12.06 2.93 -1.50
CA HIS A 176 11.12 3.85 -0.85
C HIS A 176 9.70 3.30 -0.75
N LEU A 177 9.32 2.38 -1.63
CA LEU A 177 7.94 1.92 -1.78
C LEU A 177 7.76 0.46 -1.36
N ASN A 178 8.40 -0.45 -2.10
CA ASN A 178 8.29 -1.88 -1.90
C ASN A 178 9.47 -2.59 -2.57
N LEU A 179 10.31 -3.26 -1.77
CA LEU A 179 11.48 -3.97 -2.26
C LEU A 179 11.15 -5.11 -3.24
N ALA A 180 9.94 -5.68 -3.19
CA ALA A 180 9.53 -6.72 -4.14
C ALA A 180 9.48 -6.23 -5.59
N LEU A 181 9.44 -4.92 -5.84
CA LEU A 181 9.49 -4.37 -7.19
C LEU A 181 10.87 -4.57 -7.86
N ILE A 182 11.94 -4.81 -7.07
CA ILE A 182 13.27 -5.14 -7.60
C ILE A 182 13.27 -6.43 -8.40
N LEU A 183 12.31 -7.32 -8.16
CA LEU A 183 12.17 -8.60 -8.86
C LEU A 183 11.97 -8.43 -10.36
N LEU A 184 11.65 -7.23 -10.82
CA LEU A 184 11.41 -6.91 -12.21
C LEU A 184 12.62 -6.37 -12.97
N VAL A 185 13.74 -6.11 -12.28
CA VAL A 185 15.03 -5.76 -12.94
C VAL A 185 15.36 -6.72 -14.09
N PRO A 186 15.23 -8.06 -13.95
CA PRO A 186 15.60 -8.98 -15.00
C PRO A 186 14.85 -8.79 -16.33
N VAL A 187 13.64 -8.24 -16.30
CA VAL A 187 12.82 -7.97 -17.50
C VAL A 187 13.46 -6.92 -18.42
N ILE A 188 14.38 -6.11 -17.91
CA ILE A 188 14.98 -4.99 -18.63
C ILE A 188 16.15 -5.43 -19.51
N PHE A 189 16.95 -6.40 -19.05
CA PHE A 189 18.18 -6.79 -19.74
C PHE A 189 17.94 -7.26 -21.18
N PRO A 190 16.93 -8.09 -21.50
CA PRO A 190 16.68 -8.45 -22.88
C PRO A 190 16.30 -7.23 -23.74
N GLY A 191 15.52 -6.29 -23.19
CA GLY A 191 15.15 -5.05 -23.89
C GLY A 191 16.35 -4.15 -24.21
N ILE A 192 17.29 -4.01 -23.25
CA ILE A 192 18.56 -3.30 -23.47
C ILE A 192 19.40 -4.02 -24.53
N PHE A 193 19.53 -5.35 -24.42
CA PHE A 193 20.34 -6.15 -25.33
C PHE A 193 19.84 -6.10 -26.78
N ILE A 194 18.53 -6.28 -27.00
CA ILE A 194 17.88 -6.23 -28.31
C ILE A 194 18.13 -4.87 -28.98
N HIS A 195 18.03 -3.78 -28.23
CA HIS A 195 18.14 -2.41 -28.75
C HIS A 195 19.47 -1.73 -28.39
N ARG A 196 20.54 -2.50 -28.11
CA ARG A 196 21.82 -1.94 -27.62
C ARG A 196 22.43 -0.88 -28.54
N ARG A 197 22.16 -0.94 -29.85
CA ARG A 197 22.62 0.04 -30.85
C ARG A 197 21.86 1.37 -30.79
N SER A 198 20.67 1.38 -30.19
CA SER A 198 19.83 2.57 -30.03
C SER A 198 20.24 3.44 -28.84
N TYR A 199 21.11 2.92 -27.95
CA TYR A 199 21.52 3.59 -26.72
C TYR A 199 22.99 3.99 -26.80
N ARG A 200 23.28 5.26 -26.48
CA ARG A 200 24.66 5.74 -26.33
C ARG A 200 25.11 5.51 -24.90
N ILE A 201 26.43 5.40 -24.69
CA ILE A 201 27.00 5.30 -23.34
C ILE A 201 26.56 6.46 -22.43
N ARG A 202 26.39 7.66 -23.00
CA ARG A 202 25.85 8.83 -22.30
C ARG A 202 24.45 8.59 -21.74
N ASP A 203 23.57 7.89 -22.45
CA ASP A 203 22.21 7.62 -21.96
C ASP A 203 22.23 6.70 -20.74
N LEU A 204 23.14 5.72 -20.72
CA LEU A 204 23.35 4.82 -19.58
C LEU A 204 23.98 5.57 -18.39
N ILE A 205 25.00 6.38 -18.63
CA ILE A 205 25.66 7.18 -17.58
C ILE A 205 24.66 8.16 -16.95
N LEU A 206 23.88 8.88 -17.77
CA LEU A 206 22.87 9.82 -17.26
C LEU A 206 21.79 9.09 -16.44
N SER A 207 21.36 7.90 -16.88
CA SER A 207 20.41 7.08 -16.12
C SER A 207 21.01 6.61 -14.79
N LEU A 208 22.28 6.22 -14.77
CA LEU A 208 23.01 5.87 -13.55
C LEU A 208 23.12 7.08 -12.60
N VAL A 209 23.45 8.26 -13.11
CA VAL A 209 23.52 9.49 -12.32
C VAL A 209 22.16 9.82 -11.70
N VAL A 210 21.06 9.73 -12.46
CA VAL A 210 19.70 9.92 -11.93
C VAL A 210 19.40 8.91 -10.81
N PHE A 211 19.72 7.64 -11.03
CA PHE A 211 19.51 6.59 -10.02
C PHE A 211 20.32 6.85 -8.73
N VAL A 212 21.60 7.22 -8.85
CA VAL A 212 22.49 7.49 -7.72
C VAL A 212 22.02 8.72 -6.93
N ILE A 213 21.66 9.81 -7.62
CA ILE A 213 21.16 11.03 -6.97
C ILE A 213 19.88 10.74 -6.20
N LEU A 214 18.92 10.03 -6.81
CA LEU A 214 17.66 9.71 -6.15
C LEU A 214 17.81 8.65 -5.04
N SER A 215 18.86 7.83 -5.10
CA SER A 215 19.20 6.85 -4.06
C SER A 215 20.15 7.42 -2.98
N ALA A 216 20.50 8.71 -3.03
CA ALA A 216 21.45 9.32 -2.11
C ALA A 216 21.12 9.09 -0.61
N PRO A 217 19.85 9.16 -0.15
CA PRO A 217 19.54 8.89 1.26
C PRO A 217 19.91 7.46 1.68
N LEU A 218 19.68 6.47 0.81
CA LEU A 218 20.07 5.08 1.05
C LEU A 218 21.59 4.92 1.09
N LEU A 219 22.30 5.50 0.10
CA LEU A 219 23.75 5.40 0.02
C LEU A 219 24.43 6.04 1.24
N LEU A 220 23.94 7.20 1.68
CA LEU A 220 24.44 7.89 2.87
C LEU A 220 24.14 7.09 4.15
N PHE A 221 22.94 6.51 4.25
CA PHE A 221 22.59 5.64 5.37
C PHE A 221 23.53 4.43 5.44
N GLU A 222 23.70 3.71 4.33
CA GLU A 222 24.55 2.52 4.27
C GLU A 222 26.00 2.84 4.63
N TYR A 223 26.56 3.93 4.11
CA TYR A 223 27.91 4.36 4.47
C TYR A 223 28.06 4.63 5.97
N ARG A 224 27.09 5.32 6.59
CA ARG A 224 27.11 5.64 8.03
C ARG A 224 26.91 4.43 8.95
N HIS A 225 26.28 3.37 8.45
CA HIS A 225 25.89 2.20 9.26
C HIS A 225 26.60 0.91 8.81
N GLY A 226 27.73 1.05 8.12
CA GLY A 226 28.58 -0.08 7.70
C GLY A 226 27.87 -1.07 6.77
N PHE A 227 26.99 -0.59 5.90
CA PHE A 227 26.24 -1.37 4.91
C PHE A 227 25.31 -2.43 5.54
N ILE A 228 24.68 -2.11 6.67
CA ILE A 228 23.80 -3.04 7.39
C ILE A 228 22.67 -3.57 6.52
N GLN A 229 22.03 -2.74 5.70
CA GLN A 229 20.91 -3.15 4.88
C GLN A 229 21.36 -4.04 3.72
N SER A 230 22.49 -3.73 3.07
CA SER A 230 23.07 -4.58 2.04
C SER A 230 23.47 -5.95 2.61
N ARG A 231 24.10 -5.99 3.79
CA ARG A 231 24.42 -7.26 4.47
C ARG A 231 23.18 -8.05 4.83
N SER A 232 22.14 -7.40 5.36
CA SER A 232 20.85 -8.02 5.66
C SER A 232 20.20 -8.58 4.40
N LEU A 233 20.22 -7.86 3.28
CA LEU A 233 19.66 -8.33 2.01
C LEU A 233 20.43 -9.56 1.48
N VAL A 234 21.76 -9.50 1.46
CA VAL A 234 22.61 -10.62 1.02
C VAL A 234 22.39 -11.84 1.92
N SER A 235 22.37 -11.66 3.24
CA SER A 235 22.11 -12.76 4.18
C SER A 235 20.72 -13.37 3.98
N SER A 236 19.70 -12.55 3.71
CA SER A 236 18.35 -13.02 3.43
C SER A 236 18.30 -13.87 2.16
N LEU A 237 18.99 -13.44 1.10
CA LEU A 237 19.12 -14.21 -0.15
C LEU A 237 19.92 -15.51 0.05
N ALA A 238 20.97 -15.49 0.88
CA ALA A 238 21.76 -16.69 1.20
C ALA A 238 20.96 -17.75 1.98
N THR A 239 19.86 -17.36 2.64
CA THR A 239 18.94 -18.30 3.31
C THR A 239 17.85 -18.87 2.40
N ILE A 240 17.82 -18.50 1.11
CA ILE A 240 16.91 -19.11 0.14
C ILE A 240 17.20 -20.61 0.05
N GLY A 241 16.16 -21.43 0.27
CA GLY A 241 16.25 -22.90 0.22
C GLY A 241 16.63 -23.60 1.54
N THR A 242 17.27 -22.94 2.50
CA THR A 242 17.74 -23.61 3.74
C THR A 242 16.67 -23.73 4.83
N LYS A 243 15.66 -22.84 4.82
CA LYS A 243 14.53 -22.82 5.78
C LYS A 243 13.16 -22.91 5.12
N SER A 244 13.11 -23.31 3.85
CA SER A 244 11.86 -23.34 3.09
C SER A 244 11.14 -24.67 3.26
N GLY A 245 9.87 -24.65 3.65
CA GLY A 245 8.95 -25.79 3.47
C GLY A 245 8.86 -26.22 1.99
N LYS A 246 8.12 -27.30 1.72
CA LYS A 246 8.00 -27.89 0.37
C LYS A 246 7.71 -26.82 -0.68
N VAL A 247 8.62 -26.65 -1.66
CA VAL A 247 8.55 -25.60 -2.70
C VAL A 247 7.22 -25.66 -3.46
N THR A 248 6.69 -26.85 -3.71
CA THR A 248 5.39 -27.05 -4.37
C THR A 248 4.22 -26.45 -3.57
N GLN A 249 4.22 -26.58 -2.24
CA GLN A 249 3.20 -26.00 -1.37
C GLN A 249 3.33 -24.47 -1.28
N LYS A 250 4.56 -23.95 -1.31
CA LYS A 250 4.77 -22.50 -1.38
C LYS A 250 4.33 -21.95 -2.72
N PHE A 251 4.72 -22.58 -3.82
CA PHE A 251 4.30 -22.17 -5.16
C PHE A 251 2.78 -22.13 -5.27
N SER A 252 2.07 -23.17 -4.80
CA SER A 252 0.61 -23.17 -4.81
C SER A 252 0.02 -22.05 -3.94
N ARG A 253 0.63 -21.73 -2.79
CA ARG A 253 0.21 -20.59 -1.96
C ARG A 253 0.44 -19.24 -2.67
N VAL A 254 1.60 -19.03 -3.29
CA VAL A 254 1.88 -17.78 -4.02
C VAL A 254 0.95 -17.63 -5.22
N ALA A 255 0.73 -18.71 -5.98
CA ALA A 255 -0.20 -18.74 -7.09
C ALA A 255 -1.64 -18.46 -6.63
N LEU A 256 -2.05 -19.03 -5.49
CA LEU A 256 -3.36 -18.76 -4.89
C LEU A 256 -3.52 -17.28 -4.52
N TYR A 257 -2.52 -16.67 -3.88
CA TYR A 257 -2.58 -15.23 -3.53
C TYR A 257 -2.58 -14.34 -4.76
N ALA A 258 -1.78 -14.65 -5.79
CA ALA A 258 -1.81 -13.92 -7.06
C ALA A 258 -3.20 -14.03 -7.73
N ALA A 259 -3.79 -15.23 -7.71
CA ALA A 259 -5.10 -15.50 -8.27
C ALA A 259 -6.23 -14.81 -7.47
N ARG A 260 -6.14 -14.80 -6.13
CA ARG A 260 -7.07 -14.07 -5.25
C ARG A 260 -7.01 -12.57 -5.48
N ASN A 261 -5.81 -11.98 -5.53
CA ASN A 261 -5.65 -10.56 -5.87
C ASN A 261 -6.29 -10.22 -7.21
N SER A 262 -6.03 -11.05 -8.24
CA SER A 262 -6.64 -10.85 -9.56
C SER A 262 -8.17 -10.94 -9.49
N THR A 263 -8.72 -11.91 -8.78
CA THR A 263 -10.15 -12.16 -8.71
C THR A 263 -10.84 -11.06 -7.90
N ALA A 264 -10.25 -10.62 -6.80
CA ALA A 264 -10.79 -9.57 -5.94
C ALA A 264 -10.96 -8.23 -6.65
N ILE A 265 -10.13 -7.92 -7.65
CA ILE A 265 -10.28 -6.72 -8.49
C ILE A 265 -11.63 -6.70 -9.20
N PHE A 266 -12.13 -7.87 -9.63
CA PHE A 266 -13.35 -7.98 -10.42
C PHE A 266 -14.55 -8.56 -9.67
N PHE A 267 -14.30 -9.41 -8.69
CA PHE A 267 -15.28 -10.15 -7.90
C PHE A 267 -14.83 -10.19 -6.43
N PRO A 268 -14.85 -9.07 -5.69
CA PRO A 268 -14.37 -8.97 -4.31
C PRO A 268 -15.16 -9.82 -3.30
N ARG A 269 -16.34 -10.32 -3.68
CA ARG A 269 -17.16 -11.24 -2.87
C ARG A 269 -16.99 -12.72 -3.25
N ALA A 270 -16.10 -13.04 -4.19
CA ALA A 270 -15.84 -14.43 -4.53
C ALA A 270 -15.03 -15.07 -3.40
N ASP A 271 -15.62 -16.02 -2.68
CA ASP A 271 -14.97 -16.70 -1.56
C ASP A 271 -13.78 -17.55 -2.05
N GLY A 272 -12.60 -17.23 -1.52
CA GLY A 272 -11.30 -17.61 -2.07
C GLY A 272 -10.84 -19.06 -1.87
N ALA A 273 -11.75 -20.02 -1.65
CA ALA A 273 -11.42 -21.42 -1.38
C ALA A 273 -11.75 -22.39 -2.53
N SER A 274 -12.30 -21.93 -3.66
CA SER A 274 -12.67 -22.79 -4.79
C SER A 274 -11.68 -22.70 -5.97
N LEU A 275 -11.61 -23.75 -6.79
CA LEU A 275 -10.84 -23.80 -8.05
C LEU A 275 -11.14 -22.62 -9.00
N SER A 276 -12.31 -21.98 -8.83
CA SER A 276 -12.76 -20.85 -9.64
C SER A 276 -11.82 -19.63 -9.60
N VAL A 277 -11.04 -19.46 -8.53
CA VAL A 277 -10.13 -18.30 -8.38
C VAL A 277 -9.03 -18.29 -9.45
N TYR A 278 -8.66 -19.45 -10.01
CA TYR A 278 -7.65 -19.55 -11.07
C TYR A 278 -8.20 -19.28 -12.48
N LEU A 279 -9.53 -19.31 -12.65
CA LEU A 279 -10.15 -19.16 -13.97
C LEU A 279 -9.83 -17.79 -14.58
N LEU A 280 -9.92 -16.71 -13.79
CA LEU A 280 -9.71 -15.37 -14.30
C LEU A 280 -8.26 -15.09 -14.75
N PRO A 281 -7.21 -15.41 -13.96
CA PRO A 281 -5.82 -15.37 -14.44
C PRO A 281 -5.62 -16.19 -15.71
N ALA A 282 -6.15 -17.41 -15.77
CA ALA A 282 -6.00 -18.29 -16.93
C ALA A 282 -6.63 -17.66 -18.18
N LEU A 283 -7.86 -17.13 -18.07
CA LEU A 283 -8.53 -16.40 -19.15
C LEU A 283 -7.73 -15.16 -19.58
N CYS A 284 -7.14 -14.41 -18.64
CA CYS A 284 -6.28 -13.28 -18.97
C CYS A 284 -5.07 -13.71 -19.80
N LEU A 285 -4.39 -14.80 -19.42
CA LEU A 285 -3.24 -15.32 -20.17
C LEU A 285 -3.64 -15.84 -21.55
N ILE A 286 -4.76 -16.56 -21.67
CA ILE A 286 -5.30 -17.03 -22.95
C ILE A 286 -5.62 -15.84 -23.85
N VAL A 287 -6.30 -14.81 -23.33
CA VAL A 287 -6.58 -13.57 -24.06
C VAL A 287 -5.29 -12.95 -24.58
N ILE A 288 -4.27 -12.78 -23.73
CA ILE A 288 -3.00 -12.18 -24.14
C ILE A 288 -2.34 -12.99 -25.26
N ALA A 289 -2.33 -14.33 -25.15
CA ALA A 289 -1.82 -15.22 -26.18
C ALA A 289 -2.59 -15.06 -27.50
N LEU A 290 -3.93 -15.09 -27.46
CA LEU A 290 -4.77 -14.92 -28.65
C LEU A 290 -4.58 -13.56 -29.33
N LEU A 291 -4.50 -12.48 -28.53
CA LEU A 291 -4.26 -11.14 -29.06
C LEU A 291 -2.86 -11.02 -29.69
N ALA A 292 -1.86 -11.68 -29.13
CA ALA A 292 -0.52 -11.73 -29.70
C ALA A 292 -0.47 -12.51 -31.02
N LEU A 293 -1.11 -13.69 -31.08
CA LEU A 293 -1.22 -14.50 -32.30
C LEU A 293 -1.93 -13.74 -33.43
N LYS A 294 -2.96 -12.95 -33.08
CA LYS A 294 -3.68 -12.06 -34.01
C LYS A 294 -2.93 -10.76 -34.31
N LYS A 295 -1.69 -10.57 -33.81
CA LYS A 295 -0.86 -9.35 -33.97
C LYS A 295 -1.57 -8.06 -33.55
N VAL A 296 -2.46 -8.19 -32.57
CA VAL A 296 -3.29 -7.09 -32.04
C VAL A 296 -2.49 -6.24 -31.06
N ILE A 297 -1.54 -6.86 -30.36
CA ILE A 297 -0.60 -6.23 -29.42
C ILE A 297 0.85 -6.48 -29.90
N PRO A 298 1.83 -5.65 -29.49
CA PRO A 298 3.23 -5.89 -29.81
C PRO A 298 3.71 -7.26 -29.32
N SER A 299 4.56 -7.93 -30.09
CA SER A 299 5.05 -9.30 -29.81
C SER A 299 5.85 -9.43 -28.51
N PHE A 300 6.44 -8.35 -28.01
CA PHE A 300 7.13 -8.33 -26.72
C PHE A 300 6.16 -8.27 -25.52
N THR A 301 4.90 -7.89 -25.71
CA THR A 301 3.94 -7.68 -24.61
C THR A 301 3.68 -8.98 -23.81
N PRO A 302 3.38 -10.13 -24.46
CA PRO A 302 3.22 -11.39 -23.74
C PRO A 302 4.49 -11.81 -22.99
N LEU A 303 5.66 -11.56 -23.57
CA LEU A 303 6.94 -11.87 -22.94
C LEU A 303 7.13 -11.07 -21.64
N ILE A 304 6.83 -9.76 -21.65
CA ILE A 304 6.89 -8.90 -20.46
C ILE A 304 5.93 -9.43 -19.38
N ILE A 305 4.67 -9.71 -19.75
CA ILE A 305 3.65 -10.19 -18.81
C ILE A 305 4.06 -11.53 -18.21
N PHE A 306 4.50 -12.48 -19.04
CA PHE A 306 4.95 -13.79 -18.60
C PHE A 306 6.15 -13.68 -17.67
N ALA A 307 7.20 -12.96 -18.07
CA ALA A 307 8.39 -12.78 -17.25
C ALA A 307 8.06 -12.13 -15.89
N TRP A 308 7.20 -11.10 -15.88
CA TRP A 308 6.76 -10.43 -14.66
C TRP A 308 6.06 -11.40 -13.70
N ILE A 309 5.07 -12.15 -14.18
CA ILE A 309 4.35 -13.13 -13.36
C ILE A 309 5.30 -14.23 -12.85
N SER A 310 6.11 -14.80 -13.74
CA SER A 310 7.05 -15.87 -13.39
C SER A 310 8.08 -15.42 -12.36
N LEU A 311 8.64 -14.21 -12.48
CA LEU A 311 9.62 -13.68 -11.51
C LEU A 311 9.02 -13.58 -10.11
N TYR A 312 7.80 -13.05 -9.99
CA TYR A 312 7.09 -12.99 -8.71
C TYR A 312 6.80 -14.38 -8.13
N LEU A 313 6.22 -15.29 -8.95
CA LEU A 313 5.85 -16.63 -8.49
C LEU A 313 7.08 -17.44 -8.05
N LEU A 314 8.13 -17.45 -8.87
CA LEU A 314 9.34 -18.22 -8.60
C LEU A 314 10.11 -17.67 -7.39
N PHE A 315 10.25 -16.34 -7.29
CA PHE A 315 10.96 -15.73 -6.17
C PHE A 315 10.27 -16.06 -4.84
N PHE A 316 8.97 -15.76 -4.70
CA PHE A 316 8.28 -15.98 -3.43
C PHE A 316 8.02 -17.46 -3.13
N ALA A 317 8.00 -18.34 -4.14
CA ALA A 317 7.97 -19.79 -3.91
C ALA A 317 9.29 -20.31 -3.31
N ALA A 318 10.43 -19.76 -3.73
CA ALA A 318 11.75 -20.14 -3.23
C ALA A 318 12.13 -19.44 -1.91
N HIS A 319 11.63 -18.23 -1.68
CA HIS A 319 12.02 -17.39 -0.55
C HIS A 319 11.45 -17.90 0.79
N PRO A 320 12.19 -17.82 1.91
CA PRO A 320 11.71 -18.26 3.23
C PRO A 320 10.66 -17.34 3.88
N ILE A 321 10.40 -16.16 3.31
CA ILE A 321 9.50 -15.15 3.90
C ILE A 321 8.05 -15.65 4.02
N ILE A 322 7.36 -15.22 5.08
CA ILE A 322 5.92 -15.36 5.21
C ILE A 322 5.27 -14.36 4.27
N LEU A 323 4.78 -14.85 3.13
CA LEU A 323 4.18 -14.03 2.10
C LEU A 323 2.83 -13.45 2.55
N SER A 324 2.69 -12.13 2.43
CA SER A 324 1.40 -11.42 2.48
C SER A 324 0.93 -11.05 1.08
N GLU A 325 -0.39 -10.93 0.88
CA GLU A 325 -0.99 -10.67 -0.43
C GLU A 325 -0.53 -9.35 -1.07
N TYR A 326 -0.24 -8.32 -0.27
CA TYR A 326 0.18 -7.01 -0.76
C TYR A 326 1.52 -7.03 -1.50
N TYR A 327 2.40 -8.00 -1.22
CA TYR A 327 3.67 -8.13 -1.94
C TYR A 327 3.41 -8.35 -3.44
N LEU A 328 2.29 -8.98 -3.79
CA LEU A 328 1.92 -9.31 -5.17
C LEU A 328 1.11 -8.19 -5.85
N ASN A 329 0.86 -7.05 -5.19
CA ASN A 329 0.07 -5.95 -5.76
C ASN A 329 0.66 -5.40 -7.06
N GLY A 330 1.99 -5.53 -7.27
CA GLY A 330 2.62 -5.17 -8.54
C GLY A 330 2.08 -5.92 -9.75
N LEU A 331 1.48 -7.11 -9.57
CA LEU A 331 0.87 -7.90 -10.65
C LEU A 331 -0.50 -7.38 -11.09
N ASN A 332 -1.20 -6.62 -10.24
CA ASN A 332 -2.60 -6.27 -10.47
C ASN A 332 -2.84 -5.44 -11.73
N ILE A 333 -1.85 -4.61 -12.11
CA ILE A 333 -1.93 -3.83 -13.35
C ILE A 333 -1.98 -4.73 -14.59
N LEU A 334 -1.38 -5.92 -14.54
CA LEU A 334 -1.37 -6.87 -15.66
C LEU A 334 -2.75 -7.46 -15.89
N TRP A 335 -3.47 -7.78 -14.81
CA TRP A 335 -4.84 -8.30 -14.88
C TRP A 335 -5.81 -7.26 -15.44
N ILE A 336 -5.73 -6.03 -14.95
CA ILE A 336 -6.54 -4.91 -15.45
C ILE A 336 -6.23 -4.64 -16.93
N THR A 337 -4.94 -4.63 -17.30
CA THR A 337 -4.52 -4.41 -18.70
C THR A 337 -5.03 -5.52 -19.62
N SER A 338 -4.97 -6.78 -19.18
CA SER A 338 -5.41 -7.94 -19.97
C SER A 338 -6.92 -7.88 -20.26
N VAL A 339 -7.74 -7.62 -19.23
CA VAL A 339 -9.20 -7.47 -19.40
C VAL A 339 -9.54 -6.25 -20.26
N ALA A 340 -8.86 -5.12 -20.04
CA ALA A 340 -9.09 -3.91 -20.83
C ALA A 340 -8.72 -4.09 -22.31
N LEU A 341 -7.65 -4.83 -22.61
CA LEU A 341 -7.26 -5.18 -23.97
C LEU A 341 -8.32 -6.05 -24.66
N PHE A 342 -8.85 -7.05 -23.95
CA PHE A 342 -9.92 -7.90 -24.46
C PHE A 342 -11.18 -7.11 -24.77
N LEU A 343 -11.69 -6.33 -23.81
CA LEU A 343 -12.88 -5.50 -23.99
C LEU A 343 -12.67 -4.45 -25.08
N SER A 344 -11.48 -3.86 -25.16
CA SER A 344 -11.15 -2.96 -26.26
C SER A 344 -11.14 -3.68 -27.62
N PHE A 345 -10.64 -4.91 -27.69
CA PHE A 345 -10.69 -5.70 -28.90
C PHE A 345 -12.13 -6.05 -29.31
N LEU A 346 -12.98 -6.46 -28.35
CA LEU A 346 -14.40 -6.70 -28.59
C LEU A 346 -15.10 -5.45 -29.11
N SER A 347 -14.85 -4.27 -28.54
CA SER A 347 -15.48 -3.01 -28.94
C SER A 347 -15.20 -2.55 -30.40
N ARG A 348 -14.36 -3.27 -31.15
CA ARG A 348 -14.07 -2.97 -32.57
C ARG A 348 -15.28 -3.18 -33.46
N LEU A 349 -16.00 -4.28 -33.28
CA LEU A 349 -17.16 -4.61 -34.10
C LEU A 349 -18.40 -3.87 -33.55
N PRO A 350 -19.25 -3.29 -34.41
CA PRO A 350 -20.43 -2.53 -33.97
C PRO A 350 -21.34 -3.35 -33.03
N LYS A 351 -21.58 -4.62 -33.37
CA LYS A 351 -22.44 -5.55 -32.61
C LYS A 351 -21.94 -5.81 -31.18
N THR A 352 -20.63 -5.81 -30.97
CA THR A 352 -20.00 -6.10 -29.66
C THR A 352 -19.68 -4.84 -28.85
N ARG A 353 -19.88 -3.64 -29.40
CA ARG A 353 -19.78 -2.38 -28.62
C ARG A 353 -20.84 -2.31 -27.54
N LEU A 354 -22.09 -2.66 -27.87
CA LEU A 354 -23.18 -2.70 -26.91
C LEU A 354 -22.88 -3.71 -25.80
N LEU A 355 -22.43 -4.92 -26.16
CA LEU A 355 -22.01 -5.93 -25.20
C LEU A 355 -20.89 -5.42 -24.26
N THR A 356 -19.88 -4.74 -24.81
CA THR A 356 -18.79 -4.16 -24.00
C THR A 356 -19.34 -3.11 -23.03
N ALA A 357 -20.25 -2.24 -23.48
CA ALA A 357 -20.88 -1.24 -22.62
C ALA A 357 -21.74 -1.88 -21.52
N ILE A 358 -22.49 -2.94 -21.83
CA ILE A 358 -23.26 -3.71 -20.86
C ILE A 358 -22.33 -4.33 -19.81
N ILE A 359 -21.24 -4.98 -20.22
CA ILE A 359 -20.26 -5.58 -19.29
C ILE A 359 -19.69 -4.51 -18.34
N LEU A 360 -19.31 -3.34 -18.87
CA LEU A 360 -18.78 -2.25 -18.04
C LEU A 360 -19.85 -1.62 -17.13
N GLY A 361 -21.10 -1.53 -17.59
CA GLY A 361 -22.23 -1.08 -16.79
C GLY A 361 -22.55 -2.04 -15.64
N LEU A 362 -22.56 -3.35 -15.91
CA LEU A 362 -22.72 -4.38 -14.88
C LEU A 362 -21.57 -4.37 -13.88
N TYR A 363 -20.33 -4.22 -14.36
CA TYR A 363 -19.14 -4.09 -13.52
C TYR A 363 -19.24 -2.88 -12.57
N LEU A 364 -19.58 -1.72 -13.12
CA LEU A 364 -19.81 -0.49 -12.35
C LEU A 364 -20.90 -0.69 -11.31
N GLY A 365 -22.09 -1.17 -11.72
CA GLY A 365 -23.23 -1.38 -10.83
C GLY A 365 -22.92 -2.37 -9.70
N TYR A 366 -22.25 -3.49 -10.02
CA TYR A 366 -21.83 -4.48 -9.04
C TYR A 366 -20.85 -3.87 -8.02
N HIS A 367 -19.80 -3.18 -8.46
CA HIS A 367 -18.84 -2.61 -7.52
C HIS A 367 -19.42 -1.48 -6.68
N LEU A 368 -20.29 -0.63 -7.24
CA LEU A 368 -21.02 0.37 -6.46
C LEU A 368 -21.92 -0.29 -5.40
N ASN A 369 -22.63 -1.38 -5.75
CA ASN A 369 -23.38 -2.15 -4.76
C ASN A 369 -22.45 -2.66 -3.64
N VAL A 370 -21.28 -3.21 -3.98
CA VAL A 370 -20.30 -3.65 -2.98
C VAL A 370 -19.86 -2.49 -2.08
N PHE A 371 -19.57 -1.30 -2.60
CA PHE A 371 -19.24 -0.14 -1.76
C PHE A 371 -20.35 0.23 -0.79
N LEU A 372 -21.60 0.21 -1.25
CA LEU A 372 -22.76 0.63 -0.45
C LEU A 372 -23.14 -0.38 0.63
N THR A 373 -22.87 -1.68 0.39
CA THR A 373 -23.33 -2.76 1.27
C THR A 373 -22.21 -3.44 2.06
N SER A 374 -20.94 -3.19 1.73
CA SER A 374 -19.81 -3.69 2.52
C SER A 374 -19.77 -3.03 3.90
N PRO A 375 -19.63 -3.82 4.98
CA PRO A 375 -19.59 -3.27 6.33
C PRO A 375 -18.37 -2.38 6.53
N ILE A 376 -18.46 -1.51 7.54
CA ILE A 376 -17.34 -0.70 8.01
C ILE A 376 -16.72 -1.41 9.21
N ASN A 377 -15.40 -1.49 9.25
CA ASN A 377 -14.70 -1.97 10.43
C ASN A 377 -14.73 -0.87 11.50
N LYS A 378 -15.48 -1.10 12.58
CA LYS A 378 -15.68 -0.15 13.69
C LYS A 378 -14.59 -0.25 14.77
N SER A 379 -13.34 -0.38 14.37
CA SER A 379 -12.17 -0.37 15.28
C SER A 379 -11.06 0.54 14.76
N GLY A 380 -11.43 1.49 13.88
CA GLY A 380 -10.50 2.27 13.09
C GLY A 380 -10.15 3.61 13.73
N TYR A 381 -9.78 4.56 12.87
CA TYR A 381 -9.39 5.93 13.24
C TYR A 381 -10.40 6.61 14.17
N LEU A 382 -11.70 6.58 13.81
CA LEU A 382 -12.74 7.28 14.57
C LEU A 382 -12.88 6.67 15.97
N GLU A 383 -12.96 5.35 16.06
CA GLU A 383 -13.17 4.66 17.33
C GLU A 383 -11.94 4.77 18.25
N LYS A 384 -10.74 4.59 17.71
CA LYS A 384 -9.50 4.75 18.49
C LYS A 384 -9.32 6.17 19.01
N LYS A 385 -9.58 7.18 18.15
CA LYS A 385 -9.48 8.59 18.54
C LYS A 385 -10.51 8.94 19.62
N ALA A 386 -11.77 8.52 19.46
CA ALA A 386 -12.82 8.75 20.45
C ALA A 386 -12.50 8.07 21.79
N LEU A 387 -12.00 6.83 21.77
CA LEU A 387 -11.57 6.11 22.96
C LEU A 387 -10.46 6.86 23.71
N VAL A 388 -9.42 7.32 23.00
CA VAL A 388 -8.32 8.07 23.62
C VAL A 388 -8.78 9.42 24.16
N GLN A 389 -9.70 10.10 23.47
CA GLN A 389 -10.32 11.33 23.95
C GLN A 389 -11.13 11.10 25.24
N ALA A 390 -11.83 9.97 25.37
CA ALA A 390 -12.56 9.64 26.59
C ALA A 390 -11.61 9.41 27.78
N ILE A 391 -10.49 8.71 27.57
CA ILE A 391 -9.43 8.58 28.59
C ILE A 391 -8.90 9.95 29.00
N ALA A 392 -8.62 10.83 28.02
CA ALA A 392 -8.07 12.14 28.29
C ALA A 392 -9.04 13.05 29.07
N LEU A 393 -10.33 13.00 28.73
CA LEU A 393 -11.37 13.76 29.44
C LEU A 393 -11.51 13.27 30.88
N ASP A 394 -11.61 11.96 31.07
CA ASP A 394 -11.76 11.34 32.39
C ASP A 394 -10.57 11.62 33.31
N SER A 395 -9.35 11.53 32.78
CA SER A 395 -8.13 11.86 33.51
C SER A 395 -8.13 13.31 34.02
N ARG A 396 -8.57 14.26 33.19
CA ARG A 396 -8.69 15.68 33.57
C ARG A 396 -9.77 15.90 34.63
N LEU A 397 -10.92 15.22 34.51
CA LEU A 397 -12.01 15.32 35.48
C LEU A 397 -11.56 14.89 36.88
N HIS A 398 -10.69 13.88 36.97
CA HIS A 398 -10.14 13.39 38.24
C HIS A 398 -8.82 14.06 38.65
N GLY A 399 -8.30 15.01 37.85
CA GLY A 399 -7.06 15.71 38.15
C GLY A 399 -5.80 14.84 38.09
N TYR A 400 -5.80 13.74 37.32
CA TYR A 400 -4.65 12.86 37.22
C TYR A 400 -3.59 13.41 36.25
N PRO A 401 -2.33 13.66 36.70
CA PRO A 401 -1.28 14.21 35.83
C PRO A 401 -0.76 13.22 34.77
N CYS A 402 -0.97 11.92 34.97
CA CYS A 402 -0.64 10.88 34.01
C CYS A 402 -1.59 9.69 34.17
N VAL A 403 -1.62 8.84 33.16
CA VAL A 403 -2.44 7.61 33.12
C VAL A 403 -1.58 6.42 32.76
N ALA A 404 -2.10 5.21 32.91
CA ALA A 404 -1.53 4.02 32.30
C ALA A 404 -2.58 3.32 31.44
N VAL A 405 -2.14 2.62 30.39
CA VAL A 405 -3.05 1.90 29.49
C VAL A 405 -2.64 0.45 29.38
N SER A 406 -3.59 -0.45 29.60
CA SER A 406 -3.43 -1.89 29.39
C SER A 406 -4.36 -2.38 28.27
N TYR A 407 -4.06 -3.54 27.71
CA TYR A 407 -4.79 -4.09 26.56
C TYR A 407 -5.23 -5.52 26.81
N MET A 408 -6.53 -5.78 26.67
CA MET A 408 -7.13 -7.12 26.66
C MET A 408 -7.48 -7.50 25.23
N THR A 409 -6.47 -7.85 24.43
CA THR A 409 -6.63 -8.12 23.00
C THR A 409 -5.60 -9.12 22.45
N ASN A 410 -5.74 -9.50 21.19
CA ASN A 410 -4.80 -10.39 20.51
C ASN A 410 -3.58 -9.59 20.07
N PRO A 411 -2.39 -10.21 19.97
CA PRO A 411 -1.20 -9.54 19.45
C PRO A 411 -1.48 -8.81 18.13
N GLY A 412 -1.00 -7.57 18.03
CA GLY A 412 -1.21 -6.65 16.92
C GLY A 412 -2.37 -5.65 17.10
N TYR A 413 -3.37 -5.95 17.94
CA TYR A 413 -4.51 -5.05 18.18
C TYR A 413 -4.26 -4.06 19.34
N GLU A 414 -3.21 -4.27 20.12
CA GLU A 414 -2.68 -3.32 21.11
C GLU A 414 -1.97 -2.12 20.47
N LEU A 415 -1.79 -2.14 19.15
CA LEU A 415 -1.08 -1.11 18.38
C LEU A 415 -2.05 -0.07 17.79
N GLY A 416 -1.51 1.12 17.51
CA GLY A 416 -2.27 2.19 16.85
C GLY A 416 -2.93 3.21 17.77
N TYR A 417 -2.39 3.40 18.98
CA TYR A 417 -2.92 4.36 19.97
C TYR A 417 -1.90 5.41 20.40
N ARG A 418 -0.60 5.12 20.28
CA ARG A 418 0.48 5.90 20.90
C ARG A 418 0.53 7.33 20.41
N TYR A 419 0.32 7.53 19.11
CA TYR A 419 0.29 8.88 18.55
C TYR A 419 -0.94 9.68 19.01
N PHE A 420 -2.09 9.03 19.23
CA PHE A 420 -3.26 9.71 19.78
C PHE A 420 -3.06 10.11 21.23
N PHE A 421 -2.35 9.32 22.04
CA PHE A 421 -1.96 9.75 23.39
C PHE A 421 -1.08 11.00 23.35
N TYR A 422 -0.13 11.05 22.41
CA TYR A 422 0.70 12.24 22.17
C TYR A 422 -0.15 13.44 21.76
N LEU A 423 -1.06 13.30 20.78
CA LEU A 423 -1.95 14.38 20.33
C LEU A 423 -2.89 14.88 21.42
N ALA A 424 -3.32 14.00 22.33
CA ALA A 424 -4.16 14.36 23.48
C ALA A 424 -3.37 15.05 24.61
N GLY A 425 -2.04 15.11 24.51
CA GLY A 425 -1.15 15.64 25.54
C GLY A 425 -1.08 14.74 26.79
N LEU A 426 -1.30 13.43 26.64
CA LEU A 426 -1.28 12.50 27.75
C LEU A 426 0.14 12.07 28.11
N HIS A 427 0.45 12.17 29.41
CA HIS A 427 1.54 11.41 30.02
C HIS A 427 1.05 9.99 30.25
N VAL A 428 1.64 9.02 29.56
CA VAL A 428 1.22 7.61 29.67
C VAL A 428 2.38 6.79 30.21
N ASN A 429 2.14 6.14 31.34
CA ASN A 429 3.05 5.24 32.01
C ASN A 429 2.71 3.77 31.75
N GLN A 430 3.64 2.88 32.10
CA GLN A 430 3.42 1.44 32.14
C GLN A 430 2.34 1.08 33.18
N PRO A 431 1.50 0.04 32.95
CA PRO A 431 0.43 -0.36 33.89
C PRO A 431 0.88 -0.67 35.32
N LYS A 432 2.15 -1.03 35.53
CA LYS A 432 2.73 -1.34 36.85
C LYS A 432 3.24 -0.11 37.62
N SER A 433 3.04 1.10 37.09
CA SER A 433 3.61 2.35 37.63
C SER A 433 2.90 2.92 38.86
N GLY A 434 1.66 2.49 39.13
CA GLY A 434 0.79 3.13 40.13
C GLY A 434 -0.06 4.28 39.57
N SER A 435 0.02 4.57 38.27
CA SER A 435 -0.93 5.46 37.59
C SER A 435 -2.28 4.78 37.33
N PRO A 436 -3.39 5.54 37.24
CA PRO A 436 -4.71 5.01 36.91
C PRO A 436 -4.70 4.21 35.61
N VAL A 437 -5.01 2.91 35.69
CA VAL A 437 -4.95 1.99 34.54
C VAL A 437 -6.29 1.92 33.83
N TYR A 438 -6.32 2.44 32.60
CA TYR A 438 -7.41 2.24 31.65
C TYR A 438 -7.15 0.98 30.85
N THR A 439 -8.17 0.14 30.64
CA THR A 439 -8.00 -1.11 29.89
C THR A 439 -8.80 -1.10 28.60
N VAL A 440 -8.10 -1.16 27.47
CA VAL A 440 -8.70 -1.26 26.13
C VAL A 440 -9.00 -2.73 25.83
N VAL A 441 -10.22 -3.02 25.42
CA VAL A 441 -10.71 -4.38 25.19
C VAL A 441 -11.10 -4.56 23.73
N PHE A 442 -10.56 -5.60 23.08
CA PHE A 442 -10.98 -5.98 21.73
C PHE A 442 -10.76 -7.47 21.46
N PRO A 443 -11.78 -8.23 20.99
CA PRO A 443 -13.19 -7.84 20.88
C PRO A 443 -13.89 -7.79 22.25
N HIS A 444 -15.09 -7.20 22.31
CA HIS A 444 -15.88 -7.04 23.55
C HIS A 444 -15.99 -8.30 24.45
N PRO A 445 -16.22 -9.52 23.92
CA PRO A 445 -16.42 -10.70 24.77
C PRO A 445 -15.21 -11.15 25.61
N ARG A 446 -14.07 -10.45 25.50
CA ARG A 446 -12.87 -10.74 26.31
C ARG A 446 -12.95 -10.24 27.73
N ALA A 447 -13.85 -9.31 28.02
CA ALA A 447 -14.02 -8.77 29.36
C ALA A 447 -15.45 -9.03 29.85
N ASN A 448 -15.57 -9.32 31.15
CA ASN A 448 -16.86 -9.50 31.82
C ASN A 448 -17.56 -8.16 32.11
N ARG A 449 -16.84 -7.04 32.00
CA ARG A 449 -17.33 -5.68 32.21
C ARG A 449 -16.73 -4.76 31.15
N LEU A 450 -17.55 -3.85 30.62
CA LEU A 450 -17.14 -2.73 29.79
C LEU A 450 -17.86 -1.49 30.32
N ASP A 451 -17.10 -0.46 30.68
CA ASP A 451 -17.65 0.78 31.23
C ASP A 451 -18.06 1.74 30.11
N ASN A 452 -17.32 1.74 28.99
CA ASN A 452 -17.65 2.47 27.76
C ASN A 452 -17.37 1.63 26.51
N THR A 453 -18.01 1.95 25.38
CA THR A 453 -17.77 1.31 24.08
C THR A 453 -17.64 2.33 22.95
N PHE A 454 -16.75 2.04 22.00
CA PHE A 454 -16.43 2.84 20.83
C PHE A 454 -16.42 1.91 19.62
N GLY A 455 -17.60 1.69 19.03
CA GLY A 455 -17.77 0.72 17.96
C GLY A 455 -17.54 -0.72 18.45
N ALA A 456 -16.44 -1.33 18.01
CA ALA A 456 -16.01 -2.67 18.42
C ALA A 456 -14.94 -2.64 19.53
N LEU A 457 -14.46 -1.46 19.93
CA LEU A 457 -13.49 -1.28 21.02
C LEU A 457 -14.23 -1.01 22.34
N GLY A 458 -13.86 -1.75 23.38
CA GLY A 458 -14.34 -1.53 24.74
C GLY A 458 -13.30 -0.79 25.60
N LEU A 459 -13.78 -0.09 26.62
CA LEU A 459 -12.95 0.58 27.61
C LEU A 459 -13.43 0.23 29.03
N ILE A 460 -12.50 -0.20 29.87
CA ILE A 460 -12.70 -0.38 31.31
C ILE A 460 -11.97 0.76 32.02
N MET A 461 -12.69 1.48 32.87
CA MET A 461 -12.18 2.61 33.64
C MET A 461 -11.37 2.13 34.85
N PRO A 462 -10.43 2.95 35.35
CA PRO A 462 -9.70 2.64 36.56
C PRO A 462 -10.65 2.46 37.75
N ASP A 463 -10.31 1.55 38.65
CA ASP A 463 -10.93 1.52 39.98
C ASP A 463 -10.35 2.66 40.82
N TYR A 464 -11.00 3.83 40.78
CA TYR A 464 -10.51 5.07 41.39
C TYR A 464 -10.23 4.94 42.88
N SER A 465 -10.90 4.01 43.59
CA SER A 465 -10.67 3.77 45.01
C SER A 465 -9.25 3.30 45.34
N LYS A 466 -8.51 2.80 44.33
CA LYS A 466 -7.14 2.28 44.47
C LYS A 466 -6.05 3.34 44.30
N TYR A 467 -6.39 4.57 43.94
CA TYR A 467 -5.40 5.58 43.58
C TYR A 467 -5.50 6.81 44.48
N SER A 468 -4.43 7.12 45.22
CA SER A 468 -4.31 8.40 45.91
C SER A 468 -3.63 9.45 45.03
N ALA A 469 -4.05 10.72 45.14
CA ALA A 469 -3.46 11.82 44.36
C ALA A 469 -1.93 11.94 44.53
N SER A 470 -1.42 11.64 45.73
CA SER A 470 0.02 11.67 46.06
C SER A 470 0.80 10.54 45.38
N GLU A 471 0.26 9.33 45.34
CA GLU A 471 0.92 8.19 44.68
C GLU A 471 0.92 8.39 43.16
N VAL A 472 -0.20 8.85 42.60
CA VAL A 472 -0.27 9.17 41.17
C VAL A 472 0.74 10.26 40.83
N LYS A 473 0.81 11.36 41.59
CA LYS A 473 1.79 12.42 41.35
C LYS A 473 3.24 11.91 41.41
N THR A 474 3.53 10.99 42.32
CA THR A 474 4.85 10.34 42.42
C THR A 474 5.14 9.49 41.18
N SER A 475 4.18 8.65 40.75
CA SER A 475 4.28 7.87 39.51
C SER A 475 4.51 8.75 38.27
N CYS A 476 3.83 9.90 38.20
CA CYS A 476 3.92 10.82 37.07
C CYS A 476 5.19 11.69 37.07
N SER A 477 6.06 11.60 38.08
CA SER A 477 7.33 12.33 38.10
C SER A 477 8.42 11.70 37.22
N GLY A 478 8.23 10.44 36.81
CA GLY A 478 9.14 9.72 35.93
C GLY A 478 8.93 10.03 34.45
N ASP A 479 9.67 9.32 33.60
CA ASP A 479 9.59 9.48 32.15
C ASP A 479 8.21 9.10 31.59
N ASN A 480 7.76 9.82 30.56
CA ASN A 480 6.58 9.45 29.79
C ASN A 480 6.91 8.26 28.88
N ALA A 481 6.52 7.06 29.33
CA ALA A 481 6.76 5.80 28.61
C ALA A 481 6.25 5.83 27.16
N ASN A 482 5.17 6.56 26.87
CA ASN A 482 4.72 6.73 25.48
C ASN A 482 5.73 7.45 24.57
N LEU A 483 6.62 8.27 25.12
CA LEU A 483 7.69 8.97 24.38
C LEU A 483 9.02 8.21 24.40
N THR A 484 9.31 7.46 25.46
CA THR A 484 10.62 6.83 25.70
C THR A 484 10.68 5.35 25.34
N ASP A 485 9.59 4.61 25.49
CA ASP A 485 9.58 3.17 25.21
C ASP A 485 9.74 2.89 23.71
N PRO A 486 10.44 1.82 23.34
CA PRO A 486 10.61 1.43 21.94
C PRO A 486 9.26 1.20 21.28
N MET A 487 9.14 1.60 20.01
CA MET A 487 7.98 1.32 19.18
C MET A 487 8.41 0.36 18.07
N PHE A 488 7.69 -0.75 17.91
CA PHE A 488 7.96 -1.70 16.84
C PHE A 488 7.97 -0.98 15.48
N GLY A 489 8.98 -1.28 14.65
CA GLY A 489 9.15 -0.63 13.35
C GLY A 489 9.74 0.79 13.38
N PHE A 490 9.81 1.45 14.54
CA PHE A 490 10.36 2.79 14.71
C PHE A 490 11.80 2.74 15.22
N THR A 491 12.72 3.34 14.48
CA THR A 491 14.10 3.57 14.93
C THR A 491 14.38 5.07 14.96
N LYS A 492 14.99 5.56 16.03
CA LYS A 492 15.53 6.93 16.08
C LYS A 492 16.93 6.96 15.52
#